data_AF-A0A5N9BAK5-F1
#
_entry.id   AF-A0A5N9BAK5-F1
#
_cell.length_a   1.000
_cell.length_b   1.000
_cell.length_c   1.000
_cell.angle_alpha   90.00
_cell.angle_beta   90.00
_cell.angle_gamma   90.00
#
_symmetry.space_group_name_H-M   'P 1'
#
loop_
_entity.id
_entity.type
_entity.pdbx_description
1 polymer ?
#
loop_
_entity_poly.entity_id
_entity_poly.type
_entity_poly.pdbx_seq_one_letter_code
_entity_poly.pdbx_strand_id
1 'polypeptide(L)'
;MSHGKREYIILKNKKEIHIVGAGLGGIATSIYLAKSGWKVTIIEKNNSLGGKLNRYKKKGFIFDTGPSLITLPNIFEDLFNVAGKSFYKDLKPIKINPLFQYRFASGKIMEYSTNIDELSKEIQKLTGDKEEIVRLYKFFEHGAKIFKFSNETFLSKNPYTIPKFSELIKLISAPKRFTISKYSKMTSNFFRSKELQQLFNRYPTYVGSSPYESVAMLAIIPYIEIAMGGWYVPGGLYKIIENLEKIATDLGVKIIKNTEISNVVTHNKKIKYLETKKKKIYNCEKVVFNCDPLIVKNMMMSHVDTNPKSYLSMSGFIMLVAINKKITNIHHHTVCFSDDYIKEFKQIMEEGKFPDDPTVYINIPSITDKNISPEGCETLFIMANAPASRKKWDNKTIIDAKNKILNRISKSKIENFMQDVEFIEYITPNTLEEKYNAPYGSIYGQISHGWKKTFLRPNMKDKNIEGVYYVGGGTHPGGGTPIVIKSAKIVSNMINSNDE
;
A
#
# COMPACT_ATOMS: atom_id res chain seq x y z
N MET A 1 20.02 40.16 55.18
CA MET A 1 20.25 39.95 53.73
C MET A 1 19.92 38.49 53.39
N SER A 2 18.68 38.23 52.96
CA SER A 2 18.28 36.90 52.47
C SER A 2 18.51 36.88 50.96
N HIS A 3 19.40 35.99 50.49
CA HIS A 3 19.64 35.79 49.07
C HIS A 3 18.70 34.69 48.58
N GLY A 4 17.55 35.10 48.05
CA GLY A 4 16.63 34.20 47.37
C GLY A 4 17.30 33.58 46.14
N LYS A 5 17.50 32.26 46.15
CA LYS A 5 17.85 31.49 44.95
C LYS A 5 16.65 31.56 44.00
N ARG A 6 16.82 32.27 42.88
CA ARG A 6 15.88 32.19 41.74
C ARG A 6 16.06 30.82 41.08
N GLU A 7 15.07 29.95 41.22
CA GLU A 7 14.95 28.77 40.36
C GLU A 7 14.53 29.24 38.97
N TYR A 8 15.42 29.03 37.99
CA TYR A 8 15.10 29.21 36.59
C TYR A 8 14.37 27.97 36.10
N ILE A 9 13.04 28.04 35.97
CA ILE A 9 12.28 27.07 35.19
C ILE A 9 12.61 27.34 33.72
N ILE A 10 13.50 26.53 33.15
CA ILE A 10 13.69 26.48 31.70
C ILE A 10 12.40 25.91 31.12
N LEU A 11 11.52 26.78 30.61
CA LEU A 11 10.44 26.37 29.73
C LEU A 11 11.10 25.79 28.47
N LYS A 12 11.30 24.47 28.41
CA LYS A 12 11.61 23.79 27.15
C LYS A 12 10.54 24.22 26.15
N ASN A 13 10.91 25.00 25.14
CA ASN A 13 10.05 25.29 24.00
C ASN A 13 9.49 23.95 23.53
N LYS A 14 8.17 23.76 23.67
CA LYS A 14 7.52 22.49 23.31
C LYS A 14 7.67 22.34 21.80
N LYS A 15 8.48 21.36 21.39
CA LYS A 15 8.59 20.92 19.99
C LYS A 15 7.19 20.53 19.50
N GLU A 16 6.55 21.38 18.69
CA GLU A 16 5.18 21.19 18.17
C GLU A 16 5.22 20.90 16.67
N ILE A 17 4.39 19.96 16.22
CA ILE A 17 4.32 19.56 14.82
C ILE A 17 2.89 19.20 14.42
N HIS A 18 2.54 19.57 13.20
CA HIS A 18 1.27 19.16 12.59
C HIS A 18 1.50 18.05 11.58
N ILE A 19 0.57 17.10 11.53
CA ILE A 19 0.54 16.02 10.54
C ILE A 19 -0.75 16.17 9.75
N VAL A 20 -0.65 16.39 8.45
CA VAL A 20 -1.82 16.53 7.56
C VAL A 20 -2.08 15.19 6.87
N GLY A 21 -3.23 14.60 7.18
CA GLY A 21 -3.63 13.27 6.73
C GLY A 21 -3.31 12.19 7.76
N ALA A 22 -4.31 11.40 8.11
CA ALA A 22 -4.24 10.30 9.05
C ALA A 22 -4.27 8.93 8.35
N GLY A 23 -3.57 8.81 7.22
CA GLY A 23 -3.23 7.49 6.70
C GLY A 23 -2.28 6.75 7.63
N LEU A 24 -2.00 5.48 7.34
CA LEU A 24 -1.10 4.65 8.16
C LEU A 24 0.26 5.33 8.42
N GLY A 25 0.80 6.05 7.42
CA GLY A 25 2.06 6.78 7.55
C GLY A 25 1.96 7.95 8.53
N GLY A 26 0.90 8.75 8.44
CA GLY A 26 0.68 9.88 9.34
C GLY A 26 0.48 9.44 10.79
N ILE A 27 -0.31 8.38 11.03
CA ILE A 27 -0.52 7.85 12.38
C ILE A 27 0.78 7.26 12.94
N ALA A 28 1.51 6.46 12.16
CA ALA A 28 2.80 5.92 12.60
C ALA A 28 3.81 7.03 12.94
N THR A 29 3.90 8.08 12.11
CA THR A 29 4.77 9.25 12.38
C THR A 29 4.35 9.94 13.67
N SER A 30 3.05 10.07 13.93
CA SER A 30 2.56 10.68 15.17
C SER A 30 3.03 9.94 16.42
N ILE A 31 3.04 8.61 16.37
CA ILE A 31 3.45 7.74 17.48
C ILE A 31 4.95 7.88 17.72
N TYR A 32 5.77 7.81 16.67
CA TYR A 32 7.22 8.00 16.78
C TYR A 32 7.57 9.37 17.36
N LEU A 33 6.98 10.44 16.82
CA LEU A 33 7.27 11.81 17.26
C LEU A 33 6.76 12.09 18.68
N ALA A 34 5.54 11.65 19.03
CA ALA A 34 5.02 11.79 20.38
C ALA A 34 5.90 11.07 21.40
N LYS A 35 6.39 9.87 21.07
CA LYS A 35 7.34 9.14 21.92
C LYS A 35 8.67 9.87 22.08
N SER A 36 9.11 10.62 21.06
CA SER A 36 10.27 11.51 21.13
C SER A 36 10.02 12.86 21.83
N GLY A 37 8.83 13.07 22.42
CA GLY A 37 8.50 14.25 23.22
C GLY A 37 7.88 15.41 22.44
N TRP A 38 7.49 15.20 21.17
CA TRP A 38 6.78 16.22 20.39
C TRP A 38 5.33 16.35 20.83
N LYS A 39 4.82 17.59 20.83
CA LYS A 39 3.39 17.87 20.85
C LYS A 39 2.86 17.73 19.42
N VAL A 40 2.18 16.62 19.15
CA VAL A 40 1.70 16.27 17.80
C VAL A 40 0.21 16.55 17.65
N THR A 41 -0.18 17.18 16.54
CA THR A 41 -1.59 17.26 16.11
C THR A 41 -1.76 16.66 14.72
N ILE A 42 -2.65 15.69 14.58
CA ILE A 42 -3.11 15.16 13.29
C ILE A 42 -4.34 15.95 12.82
N ILE A 43 -4.35 16.35 11.55
CA ILE A 43 -5.47 17.01 10.88
C ILE A 43 -5.92 16.12 9.71
N GLU A 44 -7.11 15.54 9.83
CA GLU A 44 -7.69 14.60 8.87
C GLU A 44 -8.97 15.16 8.26
N LYS A 45 -9.12 15.03 6.94
CA LYS A 45 -10.28 15.55 6.23
C LYS A 45 -11.53 14.71 6.46
N ASN A 46 -11.38 13.41 6.63
CA ASN A 46 -12.47 12.46 6.79
C ASN A 46 -12.87 12.33 8.26
N ASN A 47 -14.01 11.67 8.52
CA ASN A 47 -14.45 11.32 9.87
C ASN A 47 -13.72 10.07 10.43
N SER A 48 -13.06 9.31 9.56
CA SER A 48 -12.33 8.09 9.88
C SER A 48 -10.84 8.27 9.63
N LEU A 49 -10.00 7.65 10.47
CA LEU A 49 -8.57 7.52 10.25
C LEU A 49 -8.29 6.32 9.32
N GLY A 50 -7.04 6.19 8.87
CA GLY A 50 -6.52 5.03 8.13
C GLY A 50 -6.23 5.29 6.66
N GLY A 51 -6.76 6.38 6.10
CA GLY A 51 -6.64 6.66 4.67
C GLY A 51 -7.16 5.47 3.85
N LYS A 52 -6.35 4.92 2.96
CA LYS A 52 -6.72 3.76 2.12
C LYS A 52 -6.93 2.46 2.92
N LEU A 53 -6.33 2.31 4.09
CA LEU A 53 -6.59 1.17 4.98
C LEU A 53 -7.82 1.50 5.84
N ASN A 54 -9.00 1.30 5.23
CA ASN A 54 -10.30 1.70 5.79
C ASN A 54 -11.30 0.54 5.73
N ARG A 55 -12.47 0.76 6.33
CA ARG A 55 -13.58 -0.20 6.33
C ARG A 55 -14.88 0.39 5.82
N TYR A 56 -15.75 -0.49 5.38
CA TYR A 56 -17.15 -0.22 5.09
C TYR A 56 -18.04 -1.19 5.87
N LYS A 57 -19.11 -0.69 6.49
CA LYS A 57 -20.07 -1.50 7.25
C LYS A 57 -21.50 -1.19 6.80
N LYS A 58 -22.29 -2.22 6.50
CA LYS A 58 -23.71 -2.08 6.14
C LYS A 58 -24.45 -3.39 6.38
N LYS A 59 -25.63 -3.34 7.01
CA LYS A 59 -26.49 -4.52 7.26
C LYS A 59 -25.75 -5.71 7.91
N GLY A 60 -24.82 -5.44 8.84
CA GLY A 60 -24.02 -6.49 9.50
C GLY A 60 -22.81 -7.01 8.70
N PHE A 61 -22.65 -6.62 7.43
CA PHE A 61 -21.48 -6.94 6.62
C PHE A 61 -20.35 -5.93 6.85
N ILE A 62 -19.12 -6.42 6.95
CA ILE A 62 -17.90 -5.63 7.19
C ILE A 62 -16.88 -5.92 6.08
N PHE A 63 -16.43 -4.86 5.40
CA PHE A 63 -15.43 -4.95 4.34
C PHE A 63 -14.21 -4.10 4.70
N ASP A 64 -13.01 -4.62 4.49
CA ASP A 64 -11.85 -3.75 4.25
C ASP A 64 -11.97 -3.14 2.84
N THR A 65 -11.68 -1.86 2.68
CA THR A 65 -11.93 -1.13 1.41
C THR A 65 -10.66 -0.87 0.59
N GLY A 66 -9.52 -1.38 1.04
CA GLY A 66 -8.22 -1.12 0.43
C GLY A 66 -7.31 -2.33 0.53
N PRO A 67 -6.22 -2.29 1.34
CA PRO A 67 -5.41 -3.48 1.56
C PRO A 67 -6.24 -4.59 2.21
N SER A 68 -6.03 -5.82 1.75
CA SER A 68 -6.66 -7.07 2.22
C SER A 68 -5.65 -8.08 2.76
N LEU A 69 -4.35 -7.79 2.63
CA LEU A 69 -3.25 -8.66 3.05
C LEU A 69 -2.15 -7.85 3.74
N ILE A 70 -1.61 -8.38 4.84
CA ILE A 70 -0.42 -7.84 5.49
C ILE A 70 0.76 -8.78 5.28
N THR A 71 1.91 -8.22 4.87
CA THR A 71 3.21 -8.90 4.88
C THR A 71 4.12 -8.17 5.89
N LEU A 72 5.27 -8.78 6.22
CA LEU A 72 6.23 -8.19 7.17
C LEU A 72 5.58 -7.76 8.51
N PRO A 73 4.82 -8.64 9.20
CA PRO A 73 4.11 -8.29 10.44
C PRO A 73 5.03 -7.74 11.54
N ASN A 74 6.32 -8.12 11.55
CA ASN A 74 7.32 -7.59 12.48
C ASN A 74 7.49 -6.05 12.40
N ILE A 75 7.20 -5.42 11.25
CA ILE A 75 7.25 -3.95 11.15
C ILE A 75 6.09 -3.30 11.93
N PHE A 76 4.95 -3.97 12.00
CA PHE A 76 3.84 -3.53 12.85
C PHE A 76 4.16 -3.78 14.32
N GLU A 77 4.74 -4.93 14.65
CA GLU A 77 5.23 -5.23 16.01
C GLU A 77 6.23 -4.17 16.48
N ASP A 78 7.22 -3.79 15.65
CA ASP A 78 8.18 -2.73 15.95
C ASP A 78 7.50 -1.39 16.24
N LEU A 79 6.44 -1.03 15.50
CA LEU A 79 5.68 0.20 15.74
C LEU A 79 4.89 0.14 17.05
N PHE A 80 4.22 -0.98 17.35
CA PHE A 80 3.47 -1.16 18.59
C PHE A 80 4.40 -1.12 19.81
N ASN A 81 5.59 -1.71 19.70
CA ASN A 81 6.60 -1.74 20.77
C ASN A 81 7.10 -0.34 21.16
N VAL A 82 7.04 0.66 20.27
CA VAL A 82 7.35 2.07 20.58
C VAL A 82 6.50 2.58 21.76
N ALA A 83 5.26 2.11 21.85
CA ALA A 83 4.30 2.46 22.90
C ALA A 83 4.19 1.39 24.00
N GLY A 84 5.09 0.41 24.04
CA GLY A 84 5.02 -0.71 24.99
C GLY A 84 3.81 -1.64 24.76
N LYS A 85 3.30 -1.69 23.53
CA LYS A 85 2.21 -2.57 23.08
C LYS A 85 2.76 -3.67 22.16
N SER A 86 1.94 -4.66 21.79
CA SER A 86 2.37 -5.74 20.91
C SER A 86 1.31 -6.04 19.86
N PHE A 87 1.68 -5.94 18.59
CA PHE A 87 0.82 -6.26 17.46
C PHE A 87 0.34 -7.71 17.51
N TYR A 88 1.22 -8.65 17.85
CA TYR A 88 0.84 -10.06 17.94
C TYR A 88 -0.11 -10.35 19.11
N LYS A 89 0.08 -9.70 20.27
CA LYS A 89 -0.79 -9.91 21.43
C LYS A 89 -2.14 -9.20 21.28
N ASP A 90 -2.12 -7.95 20.80
CA ASP A 90 -3.29 -7.09 20.77
C ASP A 90 -4.22 -7.42 19.59
N LEU A 91 -3.66 -7.85 18.45
CA LEU A 91 -4.42 -8.11 17.22
C LEU A 91 -4.47 -9.58 16.79
N LYS A 92 -3.61 -10.45 17.34
CA LYS A 92 -3.60 -11.90 17.06
C LYS A 92 -3.72 -12.23 15.55
N PRO A 93 -2.81 -11.71 14.72
CA PRO A 93 -2.86 -11.91 13.28
C PRO A 93 -2.76 -13.41 12.93
N ILE A 94 -3.54 -13.84 11.94
CA ILE A 94 -3.61 -15.21 11.45
C ILE A 94 -2.85 -15.29 10.13
N LYS A 95 -1.91 -16.24 10.03
CA LYS A 95 -1.22 -16.53 8.76
C LYS A 95 -2.19 -17.27 7.84
N ILE A 96 -2.40 -16.76 6.63
CA ILE A 96 -3.28 -17.37 5.62
C ILE A 96 -2.52 -18.46 4.85
N ASN A 97 -3.07 -19.67 4.81
CA ASN A 97 -2.53 -20.79 4.03
C ASN A 97 -3.67 -21.74 3.56
N PRO A 98 -3.77 -22.10 2.26
CA PRO A 98 -2.98 -21.56 1.15
C PRO A 98 -3.16 -20.05 1.03
N LEU A 99 -2.09 -19.35 0.68
CA LEU A 99 -2.06 -17.89 0.66
C LEU A 99 -2.91 -17.33 -0.48
N PHE A 100 -2.91 -17.99 -1.64
CA PHE A 100 -3.77 -17.66 -2.77
C PHE A 100 -4.27 -18.93 -3.46
N GLN A 101 -5.44 -18.85 -4.08
CA GLN A 101 -5.83 -19.72 -5.19
C GLN A 101 -5.65 -18.96 -6.50
N TYR A 102 -4.94 -19.53 -7.45
CA TYR A 102 -4.79 -18.98 -8.80
C TYR A 102 -5.61 -19.81 -9.78
N ARG A 103 -6.47 -19.14 -10.55
CA ARG A 103 -7.32 -19.72 -11.60
C ARG A 103 -6.88 -19.16 -12.94
N PHE A 104 -6.42 -20.05 -13.81
CA PHE A 104 -5.87 -19.68 -15.12
C PHE A 104 -6.93 -19.82 -16.22
N ALA A 105 -6.75 -19.06 -17.31
CA ALA A 105 -7.53 -19.16 -18.53
C ALA A 105 -7.62 -20.59 -19.11
N SER A 106 -6.56 -21.39 -18.92
CA SER A 106 -6.52 -22.81 -19.32
C SER A 106 -7.47 -23.71 -18.53
N GLY A 107 -8.15 -23.18 -17.50
CA GLY A 107 -8.99 -23.94 -16.58
C GLY A 107 -8.21 -24.64 -15.47
N LYS A 108 -6.88 -24.52 -15.43
CA LYS A 108 -6.04 -25.00 -14.34
C LYS A 108 -6.24 -24.15 -13.09
N ILE A 109 -6.13 -24.79 -11.93
CA ILE A 109 -6.20 -24.17 -10.62
C ILE A 109 -4.95 -24.56 -9.85
N MET A 110 -4.33 -23.60 -9.18
CA MET A 110 -3.15 -23.81 -8.34
C MET A 110 -3.37 -23.19 -6.96
N GLU A 111 -3.09 -23.96 -5.92
CA GLU A 111 -3.01 -23.43 -4.56
C GLU A 111 -1.59 -22.97 -4.27
N TYR A 112 -1.45 -21.72 -3.86
CA TYR A 112 -0.16 -21.12 -3.55
C TYR A 112 0.05 -21.12 -2.03
N SER A 113 0.66 -22.18 -1.54
CA SER A 113 1.03 -22.33 -0.13
C SER A 113 2.32 -21.59 0.19
N THR A 114 2.44 -21.14 1.44
CA THR A 114 3.72 -20.66 1.99
C THR A 114 4.59 -21.80 2.50
N ASN A 115 4.06 -23.04 2.55
CA ASN A 115 4.84 -24.25 2.72
C ASN A 115 5.44 -24.66 1.37
N ILE A 116 6.77 -24.76 1.32
CA ILE A 116 7.49 -25.00 0.07
C ILE A 116 7.25 -26.39 -0.51
N ASP A 117 6.98 -27.40 0.33
CA ASP A 117 6.70 -28.76 -0.11
C ASP A 117 5.32 -28.85 -0.74
N GLU A 118 4.32 -28.20 -0.14
CA GLU A 118 2.97 -28.05 -0.70
C GLU A 118 3.02 -27.28 -2.02
N LEU A 119 3.73 -26.15 -2.05
CA LEU A 119 3.89 -25.36 -3.28
C LEU A 119 4.58 -26.15 -4.39
N SER A 120 5.59 -26.95 -4.06
CA SER A 120 6.30 -27.80 -5.02
C SER A 120 5.38 -28.87 -5.64
N LYS A 121 4.48 -29.47 -4.83
CA LYS A 121 3.46 -30.42 -5.31
C LYS A 121 2.47 -29.73 -6.26
N GLU A 122 2.01 -28.54 -5.90
CA GLU A 122 1.09 -27.77 -6.74
C GLU A 122 1.74 -27.31 -8.05
N ILE A 123 3.03 -26.95 -8.05
CA ILE A 123 3.78 -26.70 -9.29
C ILE A 123 3.87 -27.96 -10.15
N GLN A 124 4.24 -29.11 -9.57
CA GLN A 124 4.32 -30.36 -10.33
C GLN A 124 2.97 -30.71 -10.97
N LYS A 125 1.87 -30.53 -10.25
CA LYS A 125 0.51 -30.76 -10.74
C LYS A 125 0.13 -29.77 -11.85
N LEU A 126 0.54 -28.50 -11.74
CA LEU A 126 0.23 -27.46 -12.70
C LEU A 126 1.00 -27.63 -14.03
N THR A 127 2.28 -27.97 -13.94
CA THR A 127 3.22 -27.92 -15.08
C THR A 127 3.54 -29.30 -15.65
N GLY A 128 3.46 -30.36 -14.85
CA GLY A 128 3.99 -31.68 -15.20
C GLY A 128 5.52 -31.75 -15.23
N ASP A 129 6.23 -30.64 -14.97
CA ASP A 129 7.68 -30.52 -15.10
C ASP A 129 8.35 -30.27 -13.74
N LYS A 130 9.07 -31.28 -13.22
CA LYS A 130 9.83 -31.19 -11.96
C LYS A 130 10.92 -30.11 -12.02
N GLU A 131 11.46 -29.79 -13.19
CA GLU A 131 12.46 -28.74 -13.33
C GLU A 131 11.90 -27.35 -13.03
N GLU A 132 10.57 -27.15 -13.12
CA GLU A 132 9.94 -25.88 -12.70
C GLU A 132 10.07 -25.64 -11.19
N ILE A 133 10.14 -26.70 -10.40
CA ILE A 133 10.39 -26.62 -8.96
C ILE A 133 11.82 -26.09 -8.71
N VAL A 134 12.81 -26.60 -9.44
CA VAL A 134 14.20 -26.11 -9.34
C VAL A 134 14.30 -24.64 -9.75
N ARG A 135 13.57 -24.24 -10.80
CA ARG A 135 13.50 -22.85 -11.25
C ARG A 135 12.84 -21.94 -10.22
N LEU A 136 11.79 -22.41 -9.53
CA LEU A 136 11.16 -21.72 -8.41
C LEU A 136 12.17 -21.44 -7.30
N TYR A 137 12.92 -22.45 -6.86
CA TYR A 137 13.94 -22.27 -5.81
C TYR A 137 14.98 -21.22 -6.22
N LYS A 138 15.48 -21.28 -7.47
CA LYS A 138 16.42 -20.28 -7.99
C LYS A 138 15.82 -18.88 -8.05
N PHE A 139 14.53 -18.77 -8.36
CA PHE A 139 13.80 -17.49 -8.37
C PHE A 139 13.67 -16.91 -6.95
N PHE A 140 13.32 -17.72 -5.95
CA PHE A 140 13.28 -17.27 -4.56
C PHE A 140 14.66 -16.95 -3.99
N GLU A 141 15.69 -17.73 -4.33
CA GLU A 141 17.07 -17.42 -3.96
C GLU A 141 17.50 -16.05 -4.53
N HIS A 142 17.10 -15.75 -5.77
CA HIS A 142 17.31 -14.44 -6.38
C HIS A 142 16.60 -13.32 -5.59
N GLY A 143 15.32 -13.52 -5.23
CA GLY A 143 14.57 -12.59 -4.39
C GLY A 143 15.19 -12.40 -3.00
N ALA A 144 15.72 -13.46 -2.38
CA ALA A 144 16.40 -13.42 -1.09
C ALA A 144 17.69 -12.56 -1.14
N LYS A 145 18.47 -12.71 -2.21
CA LYS A 145 19.67 -11.88 -2.46
C LYS A 145 19.30 -10.40 -2.59
N ILE A 146 18.23 -10.09 -3.32
CA ILE A 146 17.70 -8.73 -3.42
C ILE A 146 17.23 -8.22 -2.05
N PHE A 147 16.51 -9.04 -1.28
CA PHE A 147 16.03 -8.67 0.05
C PHE A 147 17.17 -8.28 0.99
N LYS A 148 18.21 -9.13 1.09
CA LYS A 148 19.40 -8.87 1.90
C LYS A 148 20.06 -7.55 1.49
N PHE A 149 20.27 -7.37 0.20
CA PHE A 149 20.87 -6.15 -0.34
C PHE A 149 20.04 -4.90 -0.04
N SER A 150 18.73 -4.94 -0.28
CA SER A 150 17.81 -3.83 -0.06
C SER A 150 17.66 -3.45 1.41
N ASN A 151 17.71 -4.42 2.33
CA ASN A 151 17.65 -4.16 3.76
C ASN A 151 18.92 -3.47 4.29
N GLU A 152 20.08 -3.81 3.75
CA GLU A 152 21.38 -3.19 4.10
C GLU A 152 21.54 -1.77 3.53
N THR A 153 20.82 -1.41 2.46
CA THR A 153 21.10 -0.19 1.66
C THR A 153 19.95 0.80 1.57
N PHE A 154 18.70 0.37 1.34
CA PHE A 154 17.59 1.26 0.96
C PHE A 154 16.44 1.26 1.96
N LEU A 155 16.03 0.11 2.48
CA LEU A 155 14.81 0.00 3.28
C LEU A 155 14.95 0.47 4.72
N SER A 156 16.18 0.65 5.21
CA SER A 156 16.46 0.92 6.63
C SER A 156 17.27 2.19 6.85
N LYS A 157 17.54 2.97 5.80
CA LYS A 157 18.44 4.13 5.85
C LYS A 157 17.73 5.42 5.47
N ASN A 158 18.24 6.52 6.01
CA ASN A 158 17.88 7.85 5.55
C ASN A 158 18.44 8.04 4.13
N PRO A 159 17.61 8.41 3.13
CA PRO A 159 18.05 8.55 1.74
C PRO A 159 19.07 9.67 1.52
N TYR A 160 19.28 10.57 2.49
CA TYR A 160 20.27 11.65 2.44
C TYR A 160 21.60 11.30 3.12
N THR A 161 21.73 10.13 3.73
CA THR A 161 23.01 9.68 4.26
C THR A 161 23.95 9.32 3.12
N ILE A 162 25.15 9.92 3.09
CA ILE A 162 26.18 9.56 2.12
C ILE A 162 26.48 8.06 2.29
N PRO A 163 26.26 7.21 1.26
CA PRO A 163 26.53 5.80 1.38
C PRO A 163 28.02 5.58 1.62
N LYS A 164 28.37 4.67 2.53
CA LYS A 164 29.78 4.33 2.76
C LYS A 164 30.39 3.80 1.46
N PHE A 165 31.68 4.03 1.22
CA PHE A 165 32.37 3.55 0.01
C PHE A 165 32.20 2.04 -0.21
N SER A 166 32.19 1.25 0.87
CA SER A 166 31.89 -0.19 0.86
C SER A 166 30.48 -0.55 0.35
N GLU A 167 29.50 0.33 0.58
CA GLU A 167 28.11 0.15 0.14
C GLU A 167 27.95 0.51 -1.34
N LEU A 168 28.68 1.54 -1.78
CA LEU A 168 28.77 1.92 -3.19
C LEU A 168 29.41 0.79 -4.02
N ILE A 169 30.47 0.16 -3.51
CA ILE A 169 31.07 -1.04 -4.13
C ILE A 169 30.08 -2.19 -4.18
N LYS A 170 29.33 -2.48 -3.10
CA LYS A 170 28.27 -3.51 -3.12
C LYS A 170 27.18 -3.23 -4.17
N LEU A 171 26.82 -1.96 -4.38
CA LEU A 171 25.79 -1.55 -5.34
C LEU A 171 26.28 -1.60 -6.80
N ILE A 172 27.55 -1.27 -7.03
CA ILE A 172 28.20 -1.33 -8.36
C ILE A 172 28.59 -2.77 -8.74
N SER A 173 28.97 -3.59 -7.75
CA SER A 173 29.32 -5.01 -7.93
C SER A 173 28.09 -5.93 -8.01
N ALA A 174 26.89 -5.43 -7.67
CA ALA A 174 25.65 -6.15 -7.86
C ALA A 174 25.46 -6.48 -9.35
N PRO A 175 25.39 -7.76 -9.76
CA PRO A 175 25.35 -8.10 -11.18
C PRO A 175 24.17 -7.42 -11.88
N LYS A 176 24.38 -6.80 -13.06
CA LYS A 176 23.35 -6.01 -13.79
C LYS A 176 22.00 -6.73 -13.98
N ARG A 177 22.01 -8.08 -13.94
CA ARG A 177 20.81 -8.94 -13.98
C ARG A 177 19.87 -8.79 -12.78
N PHE A 178 20.33 -8.29 -11.64
CA PHE A 178 19.54 -8.11 -10.41
C PHE A 178 18.75 -6.79 -10.39
N THR A 179 19.06 -5.87 -11.30
CA THR A 179 18.78 -4.44 -11.09
C THR A 179 18.09 -3.79 -12.28
N ILE A 180 18.58 -3.98 -13.51
CA ILE A 180 18.18 -3.13 -14.65
C ILE A 180 17.28 -3.84 -15.67
N SER A 181 17.23 -5.18 -15.67
CA SER A 181 16.36 -5.93 -16.61
C SER A 181 14.87 -5.68 -16.33
N LYS A 182 14.06 -5.72 -17.41
CA LYS A 182 12.59 -5.76 -17.30
C LYS A 182 12.17 -6.99 -16.50
N TYR A 183 11.23 -6.82 -15.59
CA TYR A 183 10.75 -7.87 -14.68
C TYR A 183 10.21 -9.07 -15.45
N SER A 184 9.38 -8.83 -16.48
CA SER A 184 8.84 -9.91 -17.33
C SER A 184 9.93 -10.73 -18.02
N LYS A 185 10.97 -10.08 -18.56
CA LYS A 185 12.12 -10.75 -19.16
C LYS A 185 12.88 -11.61 -18.15
N MET A 186 13.00 -11.16 -16.91
CA MET A 186 13.58 -11.97 -15.83
C MET A 186 12.70 -13.20 -15.56
N THR A 187 11.38 -13.03 -15.37
CA THR A 187 10.49 -14.18 -15.11
C THR A 187 10.50 -15.21 -16.23
N SER A 188 10.53 -14.79 -17.50
CA SER A 188 10.60 -15.69 -18.65
C SER A 188 11.93 -16.44 -18.77
N ASN A 189 13.00 -15.90 -18.18
CA ASN A 189 14.29 -16.59 -18.10
C ASN A 189 14.32 -17.63 -16.98
N PHE A 190 13.49 -17.47 -15.94
CA PHE A 190 13.38 -18.44 -14.86
C PHE A 190 12.44 -19.59 -15.22
N PHE A 191 11.21 -19.30 -15.65
CA PHE A 191 10.16 -20.31 -15.82
C PHE A 191 9.88 -20.60 -17.30
N ARG A 192 9.51 -21.84 -17.66
CA ARG A 192 9.06 -22.20 -19.01
C ARG A 192 7.53 -22.18 -19.13
N SER A 193 6.83 -22.61 -18.08
CA SER A 193 5.37 -22.58 -17.96
C SER A 193 4.86 -21.15 -18.10
N LYS A 194 3.87 -20.97 -18.98
CA LYS A 194 3.21 -19.68 -19.18
C LYS A 194 2.38 -19.28 -17.95
N GLU A 195 1.79 -20.25 -17.27
CA GLU A 195 1.05 -20.04 -16.02
C GLU A 195 1.95 -19.53 -14.90
N LEU A 196 3.14 -20.11 -14.71
CA LEU A 196 4.10 -19.60 -13.72
C LEU A 196 4.65 -18.23 -14.11
N GLN A 197 4.98 -18.01 -15.39
CA GLN A 197 5.36 -16.68 -15.86
C GLN A 197 4.27 -15.65 -15.57
N GLN A 198 3.00 -15.95 -15.84
CA GLN A 198 1.87 -15.06 -15.56
C GLN A 198 1.69 -14.80 -14.07
N LEU A 199 1.74 -15.85 -13.24
CA LEU A 199 1.65 -15.76 -11.79
C LEU A 199 2.71 -14.82 -11.24
N PHE A 200 3.98 -15.03 -11.59
CA PHE A 200 5.07 -14.19 -11.07
C PHE A 200 5.07 -12.79 -11.70
N ASN A 201 4.56 -12.61 -12.92
CA ASN A 201 4.33 -11.29 -13.51
C ASN A 201 3.19 -10.50 -12.84
N ARG A 202 2.45 -11.09 -11.90
CA ARG A 202 1.50 -10.36 -11.07
C ARG A 202 2.16 -9.42 -10.07
N TYR A 203 3.32 -9.77 -9.51
CA TYR A 203 3.89 -9.02 -8.38
C TYR A 203 4.16 -7.52 -8.62
N PRO A 204 4.51 -7.05 -9.83
CA PRO A 204 4.59 -5.61 -10.11
C PRO A 204 3.30 -4.82 -9.87
N THR A 205 2.12 -5.47 -9.83
CA THR A 205 0.86 -4.81 -9.47
C THR A 205 0.80 -4.37 -8.01
N TYR A 206 1.63 -4.93 -7.11
CA TYR A 206 1.73 -4.54 -5.69
C TYR A 206 2.29 -3.13 -5.51
N VAL A 207 2.87 -2.56 -6.56
CA VAL A 207 3.31 -1.16 -6.62
C VAL A 207 2.61 -0.41 -7.76
N GLY A 208 1.55 -1.00 -8.32
CA GLY A 208 0.74 -0.47 -9.41
C GLY A 208 1.51 -0.24 -10.71
N SER A 209 2.50 -1.09 -10.99
CA SER A 209 3.29 -1.04 -12.22
C SER A 209 3.01 -2.23 -13.14
N SER A 210 3.34 -2.08 -14.43
CA SER A 210 3.33 -3.17 -15.42
C SER A 210 4.59 -4.03 -15.30
N PRO A 211 4.50 -5.38 -15.33
CA PRO A 211 5.66 -6.27 -15.34
C PRO A 211 6.53 -6.10 -16.59
N TYR A 212 5.98 -5.56 -17.67
CA TYR A 212 6.67 -5.33 -18.94
C TYR A 212 7.55 -4.06 -18.93
N GLU A 213 7.39 -3.22 -17.91
CA GLU A 213 8.11 -1.94 -17.77
C GLU A 213 8.79 -1.77 -16.39
N SER A 214 8.49 -2.66 -15.45
CA SER A 214 9.07 -2.66 -14.10
C SER A 214 10.45 -3.31 -14.07
N VAL A 215 11.23 -2.98 -13.04
CA VAL A 215 12.57 -3.55 -12.82
C VAL A 215 12.52 -4.90 -12.10
N ALA A 216 13.50 -5.76 -12.40
CA ALA A 216 13.71 -7.06 -11.78
C ALA A 216 13.80 -7.03 -10.24
N MET A 217 14.20 -5.90 -9.64
CA MET A 217 14.27 -5.75 -8.18
C MET A 217 12.95 -6.05 -7.46
N LEU A 218 11.79 -5.93 -8.13
CA LEU A 218 10.49 -6.29 -7.56
C LEU A 218 10.36 -7.79 -7.23
N ALA A 219 11.31 -8.64 -7.63
CA ALA A 219 11.37 -10.06 -7.23
C ALA A 219 11.58 -10.26 -5.72
N ILE A 220 11.88 -9.18 -4.99
CA ILE A 220 11.84 -9.16 -3.53
C ILE A 220 10.45 -9.49 -2.96
N ILE A 221 9.37 -9.09 -3.65
CA ILE A 221 7.99 -9.22 -3.16
C ILE A 221 7.58 -10.69 -3.05
N PRO A 222 7.69 -11.54 -4.10
CA PRO A 222 7.39 -12.96 -3.98
C PRO A 222 8.25 -13.66 -2.91
N TYR A 223 9.51 -13.27 -2.75
CA TYR A 223 10.35 -13.81 -1.67
C TYR A 223 9.82 -13.43 -0.28
N ILE A 224 9.38 -12.18 -0.08
CA ILE A 224 8.77 -11.76 1.19
C ILE A 224 7.50 -12.58 1.46
N GLU A 225 6.64 -12.79 0.47
CA GLU A 225 5.42 -13.58 0.65
C GLU A 225 5.70 -15.04 1.01
N ILE A 226 6.64 -15.71 0.32
CA ILE A 226 6.96 -17.10 0.65
C ILE A 226 7.67 -17.23 2.00
N ALA A 227 8.62 -16.34 2.30
CA ALA A 227 9.45 -16.45 3.49
C ALA A 227 8.75 -15.98 4.76
N MET A 228 7.88 -14.98 4.67
CA MET A 228 7.27 -14.31 5.83
C MET A 228 5.76 -14.51 5.91
N GLY A 229 5.15 -15.01 4.83
CA GLY A 229 3.71 -15.23 4.74
C GLY A 229 2.90 -13.97 4.53
N GLY A 230 1.61 -14.21 4.32
CA GLY A 230 0.58 -13.18 4.33
C GLY A 230 -0.39 -13.40 5.49
N TRP A 231 -0.81 -12.30 6.11
CA TRP A 231 -1.49 -12.29 7.38
C TRP A 231 -2.79 -11.50 7.32
N TYR A 232 -3.80 -12.02 8.01
CA TYR A 232 -5.09 -11.40 8.25
C TYR A 232 -5.24 -11.03 9.73
N VAL A 233 -6.01 -9.98 10.02
CA VAL A 233 -6.33 -9.58 11.39
C VAL A 233 -7.81 -9.86 11.66
N PRO A 234 -8.15 -10.68 12.66
CA PRO A 234 -9.55 -10.91 13.07
C PRO A 234 -10.31 -9.59 13.27
N GLY A 235 -11.48 -9.49 12.63
CA GLY A 235 -12.32 -8.29 12.55
C GLY A 235 -11.98 -7.34 11.40
N GLY A 236 -11.08 -7.74 10.50
CA GLY A 236 -10.61 -6.96 9.36
C GLY A 236 -9.35 -6.14 9.65
N LEU A 237 -8.60 -5.82 8.59
CA LEU A 237 -7.34 -5.07 8.69
C LEU A 237 -7.53 -3.67 9.28
N TYR A 238 -8.71 -3.08 9.18
CA TYR A 238 -9.01 -1.80 9.85
C TYR A 238 -8.78 -1.82 11.37
N LYS A 239 -8.78 -2.99 12.01
CA LYS A 239 -8.44 -3.15 13.44
C LYS A 239 -7.05 -2.62 13.78
N ILE A 240 -6.13 -2.62 12.80
CA ILE A 240 -4.81 -2.00 12.92
C ILE A 240 -4.95 -0.51 13.20
N ILE A 241 -5.79 0.20 12.45
CA ILE A 241 -6.01 1.64 12.60
C ILE A 241 -6.71 1.96 13.92
N GLU A 242 -7.70 1.16 14.30
CA GLU A 242 -8.38 1.35 15.60
C GLU A 242 -7.40 1.26 16.77
N ASN A 243 -6.46 0.32 16.73
CA ASN A 243 -5.42 0.19 17.76
C ASN A 243 -4.39 1.31 17.69
N LEU A 244 -3.94 1.70 16.50
CA LEU A 244 -2.99 2.80 16.34
C LEU A 244 -3.59 4.16 16.74
N GLU A 245 -4.87 4.39 16.48
CA GLU A 245 -5.59 5.59 16.96
C GLU A 245 -5.62 5.64 18.49
N LYS A 246 -5.88 4.49 19.14
CA LYS A 246 -5.84 4.39 20.60
C LYS A 246 -4.43 4.66 21.12
N ILE A 247 -3.41 4.03 20.55
CA ILE A 247 -2.00 4.23 20.93
C ILE A 247 -1.59 5.70 20.77
N ALA A 248 -1.92 6.33 19.65
CA ALA A 248 -1.60 7.75 19.43
C ALA A 248 -2.30 8.64 20.48
N THR A 249 -3.58 8.38 20.76
CA THR A 249 -4.35 9.11 21.78
C THR A 249 -3.76 8.94 23.17
N ASP A 250 -3.38 7.71 23.56
CA ASP A 250 -2.75 7.39 24.84
C ASP A 250 -1.38 8.09 25.01
N LEU A 251 -0.68 8.36 23.90
CA LEU A 251 0.57 9.14 23.86
C LEU A 251 0.33 10.67 23.84
N GLY A 252 -0.93 11.13 23.91
CA GLY A 252 -1.27 12.55 23.93
C GLY A 252 -1.33 13.23 22.57
N VAL A 253 -1.37 12.47 21.46
CA VAL A 253 -1.56 13.03 20.12
C VAL A 253 -2.97 13.61 20.00
N LYS A 254 -3.06 14.86 19.58
CA LYS A 254 -4.36 15.50 19.28
C LYS A 254 -4.82 15.11 17.88
N ILE A 255 -6.05 14.63 17.74
CA ILE A 255 -6.62 14.23 16.44
C ILE A 255 -7.81 15.12 16.10
N ILE A 256 -7.70 15.84 14.98
CA ILE A 256 -8.76 16.72 14.45
C ILE A 256 -9.29 16.10 13.16
N LYS A 257 -10.54 15.61 13.19
CA LYS A 257 -11.22 14.99 12.04
C LYS A 257 -12.07 16.02 11.28
N ASN A 258 -12.64 15.62 10.13
CA ASN A 258 -13.55 16.45 9.32
C ASN A 258 -12.97 17.84 8.94
N THR A 259 -11.65 17.93 8.80
CA THR A 259 -10.92 19.18 8.59
C THR A 259 -9.96 19.03 7.43
N GLU A 260 -10.32 19.60 6.27
CA GLU A 260 -9.49 19.58 5.08
C GLU A 260 -8.60 20.82 5.01
N ILE A 261 -7.27 20.60 5.00
CA ILE A 261 -6.29 21.63 4.65
C ILE A 261 -6.36 21.88 3.15
N SER A 262 -6.53 23.14 2.75
CA SER A 262 -6.60 23.57 1.36
C SER A 262 -5.41 24.38 0.91
N ASN A 263 -4.78 25.16 1.79
CA ASN A 263 -3.62 25.98 1.45
C ASN A 263 -2.49 25.80 2.47
N VAL A 264 -1.26 25.86 1.97
CA VAL A 264 -0.03 25.79 2.75
C VAL A 264 0.71 27.11 2.55
N VAL A 265 0.72 27.95 3.59
CA VAL A 265 1.25 29.31 3.48
C VAL A 265 2.69 29.36 3.97
N THR A 266 3.55 29.91 3.14
CA THR A 266 4.99 30.01 3.38
C THR A 266 5.45 31.47 3.32
N HIS A 267 6.54 31.78 4.02
CA HIS A 267 7.19 33.09 3.98
C HIS A 267 8.70 32.90 4.05
N ASN A 268 9.46 33.59 3.20
CA ASN A 268 10.93 33.46 3.11
C ASN A 268 11.41 32.01 3.07
N LYS A 269 10.75 31.17 2.26
CA LYS A 269 11.06 29.73 2.12
C LYS A 269 10.89 28.91 3.42
N LYS A 270 10.08 29.37 4.37
CA LYS A 270 9.70 28.62 5.58
C LYS A 270 8.18 28.45 5.67
N ILE A 271 7.72 27.33 6.20
CA ILE A 271 6.30 27.15 6.54
C ILE A 271 5.89 28.14 7.64
N LYS A 272 4.69 28.72 7.51
CA LYS A 272 4.11 29.64 8.51
C LYS A 272 2.84 29.06 9.12
N TYR A 273 1.88 28.68 8.28
CA TYR A 273 0.62 28.10 8.72
C TYR A 273 -0.07 27.28 7.64
N LEU A 274 -1.00 26.43 8.09
CA LEU A 274 -1.95 25.69 7.27
C LEU A 274 -3.31 26.38 7.30
N GLU A 275 -3.98 26.46 6.16
CA GLU A 275 -5.33 27.00 6.05
C GLU A 275 -6.30 25.91 5.60
N THR A 276 -7.45 25.83 6.26
CA THR A 276 -8.54 24.93 5.86
C THR A 276 -9.42 25.53 4.77
N LYS A 277 -10.24 24.69 4.11
CA LYS A 277 -11.30 25.17 3.20
C LYS A 277 -12.25 26.18 3.86
N LYS A 278 -12.45 26.08 5.18
CA LYS A 278 -13.28 26.99 5.98
C LYS A 278 -12.51 28.20 6.54
N LYS A 279 -11.32 28.51 6.01
CA LYS A 279 -10.47 29.65 6.40
C LYS A 279 -9.98 29.65 7.85
N LYS A 280 -10.10 28.53 8.57
CA LYS A 280 -9.43 28.31 9.85
C LYS A 280 -7.93 28.10 9.64
N ILE A 281 -7.13 28.73 10.50
CA ILE A 281 -5.66 28.75 10.45
C ILE A 281 -5.07 27.85 11.55
N TYR A 282 -4.00 27.13 11.21
CA TYR A 282 -3.16 26.36 12.12
C TYR A 282 -1.69 26.79 11.95
N ASN A 283 -1.16 27.57 12.90
CA ASN A 283 0.24 28.01 12.87
C ASN A 283 1.17 26.82 13.11
N CYS A 284 2.22 26.70 12.31
CA CYS A 284 3.21 25.65 12.50
C CYS A 284 4.56 26.02 11.88
N GLU A 285 5.64 25.69 12.57
CA GLU A 285 7.01 25.79 12.06
C GLU A 285 7.47 24.49 11.39
N LYS A 286 6.80 23.37 11.70
CA LYS A 286 7.01 22.07 11.07
C LYS A 286 5.69 21.38 10.77
N VAL A 287 5.64 20.73 9.61
CA VAL A 287 4.49 19.95 9.15
C VAL A 287 4.96 18.70 8.42
N VAL A 288 4.28 17.57 8.67
CA VAL A 288 4.41 16.34 7.89
C VAL A 288 3.14 16.12 7.08
N PHE A 289 3.26 16.01 5.76
CA PHE A 289 2.15 15.65 4.89
C PHE A 289 2.12 14.15 4.61
N ASN A 290 0.98 13.51 4.89
CA ASN A 290 0.70 12.13 4.51
C ASN A 290 -0.22 12.03 3.27
N CYS A 291 -0.30 13.10 2.47
CA CYS A 291 -0.86 13.10 1.13
C CYS A 291 0.25 13.05 0.06
N ASP A 292 -0.12 12.84 -1.19
CA ASP A 292 0.85 12.81 -2.29
C ASP A 292 1.56 14.17 -2.42
N PRO A 293 2.90 14.22 -2.57
CA PRO A 293 3.63 15.48 -2.71
C PRO A 293 3.12 16.38 -3.86
N LEU A 294 2.55 15.80 -4.92
CA LEU A 294 1.91 16.59 -6.00
C LEU A 294 0.72 17.41 -5.49
N ILE A 295 -0.06 16.85 -4.56
CA ILE A 295 -1.19 17.56 -3.94
C ILE A 295 -0.68 18.71 -3.08
N VAL A 296 0.38 18.48 -2.29
CA VAL A 296 0.97 19.52 -1.45
C VAL A 296 1.54 20.66 -2.29
N LYS A 297 2.25 20.34 -3.38
CA LYS A 297 2.73 21.35 -4.34
C LYS A 297 1.58 22.23 -4.84
N ASN A 298 0.43 21.63 -5.17
CA ASN A 298 -0.76 22.38 -5.59
C ASN A 298 -1.38 23.21 -4.46
N MET A 299 -1.27 22.79 -3.19
CA MET A 299 -1.73 23.58 -2.04
C MET A 299 -0.79 24.76 -1.69
N MET A 300 0.46 24.71 -2.15
CA MET A 300 1.48 25.75 -1.95
C MET A 300 1.51 26.77 -3.08
N MET A 301 1.08 26.38 -4.28
CA MET A 301 1.12 27.21 -5.48
C MET A 301 -0.27 27.76 -5.80
N SER A 302 -0.34 29.01 -6.26
CA SER A 302 -1.57 29.60 -6.81
C SER A 302 -2.00 28.97 -8.16
N HIS A 303 -1.14 28.15 -8.77
CA HIS A 303 -1.38 27.48 -10.04
C HIS A 303 -1.11 25.97 -9.95
N VAL A 304 -2.07 25.18 -10.45
CA VAL A 304 -2.03 23.71 -10.44
C VAL A 304 -1.19 23.21 -11.62
N ASP A 305 -0.21 22.35 -11.34
CA ASP A 305 0.54 21.64 -12.38
C ASP A 305 -0.37 20.57 -13.01
N THR A 306 -0.79 20.79 -14.26
CA THR A 306 -1.91 20.03 -14.86
C THR A 306 -1.50 18.75 -15.56
N ASN A 307 -0.21 18.38 -15.65
CA ASN A 307 0.21 17.26 -16.51
C ASN A 307 1.11 16.17 -15.87
N PRO A 308 0.62 15.40 -14.87
CA PRO A 308 1.40 14.34 -14.22
C PRO A 308 1.19 12.92 -14.80
N LYS A 309 0.47 12.75 -15.92
CA LYS A 309 0.02 11.43 -16.42
C LYS A 309 1.14 10.41 -16.62
N SER A 310 2.36 10.82 -16.97
CA SER A 310 3.47 9.88 -17.27
C SER A 310 4.18 9.29 -16.03
N TYR A 311 3.61 9.51 -14.83
CA TYR A 311 4.25 9.13 -13.57
C TYR A 311 3.34 8.43 -12.56
N LEU A 312 2.06 8.15 -12.86
CA LEU A 312 1.14 7.57 -11.86
C LEU A 312 0.99 6.06 -11.98
N SER A 313 0.91 5.41 -10.83
CA SER A 313 0.57 3.99 -10.70
C SER A 313 -0.87 3.71 -11.16
N MET A 314 -1.15 2.43 -11.45
CA MET A 314 -2.51 1.96 -11.71
C MET A 314 -3.48 2.31 -10.58
N SER A 315 -4.74 2.46 -10.96
CA SER A 315 -5.88 2.51 -10.05
C SER A 315 -6.53 1.12 -9.96
N GLY A 316 -7.70 1.05 -9.34
CA GLY A 316 -8.52 -0.15 -9.26
C GLY A 316 -10.01 0.18 -9.37
N PHE A 317 -10.76 -0.75 -9.93
CA PHE A 317 -12.22 -0.78 -9.82
C PHE A 317 -12.59 -1.92 -8.87
N ILE A 318 -13.30 -1.58 -7.79
CA ILE A 318 -13.61 -2.51 -6.70
C ILE A 318 -15.13 -2.61 -6.55
N MET A 319 -15.61 -3.83 -6.33
CA MET A 319 -16.97 -4.13 -5.90
C MET A 319 -16.91 -4.75 -4.49
N LEU A 320 -17.59 -4.13 -3.54
CA LEU A 320 -17.86 -4.72 -2.23
C LEU A 320 -19.23 -5.41 -2.34
N VAL A 321 -19.24 -6.73 -2.44
CA VAL A 321 -20.44 -7.51 -2.67
C VAL A 321 -20.80 -8.26 -1.39
N ALA A 322 -21.99 -7.97 -0.86
CA ALA A 322 -22.59 -8.76 0.21
C ALA A 322 -23.50 -9.81 -0.42
N ILE A 323 -23.31 -11.08 -0.07
CA ILE A 323 -24.15 -12.18 -0.54
C ILE A 323 -24.73 -12.96 0.64
N ASN A 324 -25.93 -13.50 0.47
CA ASN A 324 -26.63 -14.33 1.45
C ASN A 324 -26.38 -15.84 1.24
N LYS A 325 -25.18 -16.18 0.77
CA LYS A 325 -24.76 -17.54 0.44
C LYS A 325 -23.27 -17.73 0.75
N LYS A 326 -22.86 -18.98 0.99
CA LYS A 326 -21.45 -19.40 1.01
C LYS A 326 -21.00 -19.86 -0.38
N ILE A 327 -19.85 -19.35 -0.86
CA ILE A 327 -19.26 -19.81 -2.12
C ILE A 327 -18.36 -21.03 -1.86
N THR A 328 -18.52 -22.04 -2.71
CA THR A 328 -17.74 -23.28 -2.64
C THR A 328 -16.50 -23.24 -3.54
N ASN A 329 -15.50 -24.08 -3.23
CA ASN A 329 -14.27 -24.23 -4.02
C ASN A 329 -13.44 -22.94 -4.19
N ILE A 330 -13.55 -21.97 -3.28
CA ILE A 330 -12.80 -20.72 -3.32
C ILE A 330 -12.04 -20.51 -2.01
N HIS A 331 -10.92 -19.79 -2.06
CA HIS A 331 -10.10 -19.50 -0.90
C HIS A 331 -10.19 -18.03 -0.49
N HIS A 332 -9.71 -17.72 0.73
CA HIS A 332 -9.68 -16.37 1.30
C HIS A 332 -9.16 -15.33 0.30
N HIS A 333 -8.12 -15.67 -0.46
CA HIS A 333 -7.64 -14.89 -1.59
C HIS A 333 -7.64 -15.73 -2.86
N THR A 334 -8.30 -15.22 -3.89
CA THR A 334 -8.38 -15.89 -5.20
C THR A 334 -8.06 -14.90 -6.31
N VAL A 335 -7.28 -15.32 -7.31
CA VAL A 335 -6.97 -14.52 -8.49
C VAL A 335 -7.39 -15.30 -9.74
N CYS A 336 -8.25 -14.69 -10.53
CA CYS A 336 -8.73 -15.14 -11.82
C CYS A 336 -7.97 -14.41 -12.92
N PHE A 337 -7.00 -15.06 -13.54
CA PHE A 337 -6.12 -14.43 -14.54
C PHE A 337 -6.84 -14.13 -15.86
N SER A 338 -6.50 -12.99 -16.46
CA SER A 338 -6.83 -12.65 -17.85
C SER A 338 -6.25 -13.69 -18.82
N ASP A 339 -6.91 -13.85 -19.97
CA ASP A 339 -6.42 -14.70 -21.08
C ASP A 339 -5.20 -14.08 -21.76
N ASP A 340 -5.12 -12.75 -21.79
CA ASP A 340 -4.03 -12.00 -22.44
C ASP A 340 -3.52 -10.87 -21.53
N TYR A 341 -2.54 -11.24 -20.71
CA TYR A 341 -1.95 -10.33 -19.72
C TYR A 341 -1.21 -9.15 -20.36
N ILE A 342 -0.62 -9.34 -21.55
CA ILE A 342 0.07 -8.24 -22.27
C ILE A 342 -0.97 -7.20 -22.70
N LYS A 343 -2.06 -7.65 -23.31
CA LYS A 343 -3.16 -6.77 -23.72
C LYS A 343 -3.79 -6.08 -22.53
N GLU A 344 -4.01 -6.77 -21.41
CA GLU A 344 -4.52 -6.15 -20.17
C GLU A 344 -3.68 -4.93 -19.76
N PHE A 345 -2.36 -5.09 -19.63
CA PHE A 345 -1.49 -3.98 -19.23
C PHE A 345 -1.40 -2.88 -20.29
N LYS A 346 -1.41 -3.22 -21.58
CA LYS A 346 -1.45 -2.23 -22.66
C LYS A 346 -2.69 -1.35 -22.55
N GLN A 347 -3.86 -1.95 -22.36
CA GLN A 347 -5.13 -1.23 -22.23
C GLN A 347 -5.11 -0.28 -21.02
N ILE A 348 -4.61 -0.74 -19.87
CA ILE A 348 -4.56 0.06 -18.65
C ILE A 348 -3.53 1.20 -18.78
N MET A 349 -2.31 0.88 -19.20
CA MET A 349 -1.15 1.76 -19.04
C MET A 349 -0.91 2.68 -20.23
N GLU A 350 -1.26 2.23 -21.43
CA GLU A 350 -1.01 2.98 -22.67
C GLU A 350 -2.31 3.60 -23.21
N GLU A 351 -3.38 2.81 -23.26
CA GLU A 351 -4.67 3.25 -23.85
C GLU A 351 -5.56 3.98 -22.84
N GLY A 352 -5.27 3.88 -21.54
CA GLY A 352 -6.07 4.50 -20.48
C GLY A 352 -7.50 3.96 -20.41
N LYS A 353 -7.68 2.68 -20.73
CA LYS A 353 -8.95 1.97 -20.85
C LYS A 353 -9.05 0.86 -19.80
N PHE A 354 -10.24 0.63 -19.26
CA PHE A 354 -10.48 -0.57 -18.45
C PHE A 354 -10.38 -1.83 -19.33
N PRO A 355 -9.65 -2.89 -18.91
CA PRO A 355 -9.41 -4.06 -19.74
C PRO A 355 -10.69 -4.68 -20.27
N ASP A 356 -10.68 -5.15 -21.52
CA ASP A 356 -11.80 -5.96 -22.05
C ASP A 356 -11.88 -7.33 -21.39
N ASP A 357 -10.73 -7.81 -20.90
CA ASP A 357 -10.59 -9.05 -20.17
C ASP A 357 -9.66 -8.86 -18.95
N PRO A 358 -10.17 -8.39 -17.81
CA PRO A 358 -9.34 -8.05 -16.65
C PRO A 358 -8.88 -9.29 -15.90
N THR A 359 -7.72 -9.23 -15.26
CA THR A 359 -7.41 -10.13 -14.13
C THR A 359 -8.20 -9.68 -12.91
N VAL A 360 -8.95 -10.60 -12.30
CA VAL A 360 -9.84 -10.32 -11.17
C VAL A 360 -9.28 -10.92 -9.89
N TYR A 361 -9.10 -10.08 -8.88
CA TYR A 361 -8.81 -10.47 -7.52
C TYR A 361 -10.10 -10.54 -6.70
N ILE A 362 -10.29 -11.62 -5.94
CA ILE A 362 -11.41 -11.84 -5.04
C ILE A 362 -10.84 -12.11 -3.65
N ASN A 363 -11.31 -11.36 -2.66
CA ASN A 363 -11.05 -11.61 -1.25
C ASN A 363 -12.35 -11.87 -0.51
N ILE A 364 -12.40 -13.01 0.20
CA ILE A 364 -13.56 -13.46 0.96
C ILE A 364 -13.11 -13.73 2.39
N PRO A 365 -12.91 -12.69 3.22
CA PRO A 365 -12.35 -12.89 4.55
C PRO A 365 -13.28 -13.66 5.49
N SER A 366 -14.58 -13.80 5.15
CA SER A 366 -15.57 -14.58 5.89
C SER A 366 -15.31 -16.09 5.86
N ILE A 367 -14.40 -16.57 5.00
CA ILE A 367 -13.88 -17.94 5.01
C ILE A 367 -12.99 -18.17 6.24
N THR A 368 -12.22 -17.14 6.64
CA THR A 368 -11.30 -17.22 7.78
C THR A 368 -11.89 -16.65 9.06
N ASP A 369 -12.72 -15.61 8.95
CA ASP A 369 -13.33 -14.94 10.10
C ASP A 369 -14.84 -14.83 9.92
N LYS A 370 -15.58 -15.65 10.67
CA LYS A 370 -17.03 -15.70 10.60
C LYS A 370 -17.71 -14.42 11.11
N ASN A 371 -17.00 -13.52 11.80
CA ASN A 371 -17.59 -12.35 12.45
C ASN A 371 -17.71 -11.12 11.52
N ILE A 372 -17.20 -11.19 10.29
CA ILE A 372 -17.26 -10.05 9.37
C ILE A 372 -18.53 -10.03 8.49
N SER A 373 -19.35 -11.07 8.58
CA SER A 373 -20.61 -11.20 7.85
C SER A 373 -21.68 -11.82 8.76
N PRO A 374 -22.98 -11.63 8.48
CA PRO A 374 -24.03 -12.42 9.11
C PRO A 374 -23.83 -13.93 8.88
N GLU A 375 -24.48 -14.75 9.70
CA GLU A 375 -24.46 -16.20 9.56
C GLU A 375 -24.99 -16.64 8.18
N GLY A 376 -24.35 -17.65 7.57
CA GLY A 376 -24.69 -18.12 6.22
C GLY A 376 -24.25 -17.20 5.07
N CYS A 377 -23.89 -15.95 5.35
CA CYS A 377 -23.57 -14.92 4.35
C CYS A 377 -22.05 -14.78 4.09
N GLU A 378 -21.66 -14.06 3.05
CA GLU A 378 -20.26 -13.71 2.76
C GLU A 378 -20.09 -12.25 2.36
N THR A 379 -18.89 -11.73 2.63
CA THR A 379 -18.40 -10.45 2.13
C THR A 379 -17.33 -10.69 1.08
N LEU A 380 -17.54 -10.21 -0.14
CA LEU A 380 -16.57 -10.30 -1.21
C LEU A 380 -16.02 -8.91 -1.53
N PHE A 381 -14.71 -8.76 -1.43
CA PHE A 381 -13.98 -7.67 -2.06
C PHE A 381 -13.51 -8.18 -3.43
N ILE A 382 -14.04 -7.61 -4.50
CA ILE A 382 -13.70 -8.01 -5.89
C ILE A 382 -13.04 -6.82 -6.58
N MET A 383 -11.85 -7.00 -7.14
CA MET A 383 -11.08 -5.93 -7.74
C MET A 383 -10.46 -6.32 -9.07
N ALA A 384 -10.47 -5.40 -10.03
CA ALA A 384 -9.62 -5.43 -11.21
C ALA A 384 -8.77 -4.15 -11.29
N ASN A 385 -7.57 -4.26 -11.85
CA ASN A 385 -6.75 -3.07 -12.11
C ASN A 385 -7.43 -2.16 -13.13
N ALA A 386 -7.32 -0.85 -12.91
CA ALA A 386 -7.93 0.17 -13.75
C ALA A 386 -6.92 1.28 -14.07
N PRO A 387 -7.09 2.02 -15.17
CA PRO A 387 -6.26 3.18 -15.45
C PRO A 387 -6.48 4.27 -14.40
N ALA A 388 -5.39 4.88 -13.92
CA ALA A 388 -5.50 6.16 -13.21
C ALA A 388 -5.92 7.23 -14.22
N SER A 389 -7.06 7.88 -13.99
CA SER A 389 -7.66 8.74 -15.00
C SER A 389 -8.50 9.86 -14.39
N ARG A 390 -8.44 11.04 -15.03
CA ARG A 390 -9.36 12.16 -14.76
C ARG A 390 -10.76 11.92 -15.31
N LYS A 391 -10.92 10.95 -16.22
CA LYS A 391 -12.24 10.64 -16.78
C LYS A 391 -13.15 10.17 -15.65
N LYS A 392 -14.31 10.81 -15.52
CA LYS A 392 -15.32 10.41 -14.55
C LYS A 392 -15.92 9.08 -14.99
N TRP A 393 -16.02 8.15 -14.05
CA TRP A 393 -16.73 6.89 -14.19
C TRP A 393 -18.21 7.15 -14.00
N ASP A 394 -18.96 7.14 -15.10
CA ASP A 394 -20.42 7.18 -15.07
C ASP A 394 -21.02 5.78 -14.85
N ASN A 395 -22.34 5.71 -14.68
CA ASN A 395 -23.04 4.45 -14.46
C ASN A 395 -22.82 3.46 -15.61
N LYS A 396 -22.72 3.93 -16.86
CA LYS A 396 -22.46 3.08 -18.03
C LYS A 396 -21.09 2.40 -17.92
N THR A 397 -20.06 3.17 -17.56
CA THR A 397 -18.69 2.67 -17.38
C THR A 397 -18.61 1.67 -16.23
N ILE A 398 -19.30 1.94 -15.12
CA ILE A 398 -19.37 1.04 -13.96
C ILE A 398 -20.02 -0.30 -14.34
N ILE A 399 -21.14 -0.26 -15.07
CA ILE A 399 -21.86 -1.47 -15.50
C ILE A 399 -21.02 -2.28 -16.49
N ASP A 400 -20.37 -1.64 -17.47
CA ASP A 400 -19.46 -2.30 -18.40
C ASP A 400 -18.31 -3.01 -17.67
N ALA A 401 -17.63 -2.31 -16.75
CA ALA A 401 -16.54 -2.88 -15.97
C ALA A 401 -17.00 -4.04 -15.07
N LYS A 402 -18.17 -3.91 -14.43
CA LYS A 402 -18.80 -5.00 -13.65
C LYS A 402 -19.04 -6.23 -14.54
N ASN A 403 -19.63 -6.05 -15.72
CA ASN A 403 -19.94 -7.18 -16.61
C ASN A 403 -18.67 -7.90 -17.08
N LYS A 404 -17.60 -7.16 -17.37
CA LYS A 404 -16.29 -7.74 -17.72
C LYS A 404 -15.68 -8.54 -16.57
N ILE A 405 -15.78 -8.03 -15.33
CA ILE A 405 -15.38 -8.76 -14.13
C ILE A 405 -16.20 -10.04 -13.97
N LEU A 406 -17.53 -9.96 -14.03
CA LEU A 406 -18.41 -11.13 -13.88
C LEU A 406 -18.16 -12.19 -14.97
N ASN A 407 -17.90 -11.75 -16.20
CA ASN A 407 -17.52 -12.65 -17.29
C ASN A 407 -16.21 -13.41 -16.98
N ARG A 408 -15.18 -12.72 -16.48
CA ARG A 408 -13.92 -13.36 -16.07
C ARG A 408 -14.12 -14.33 -14.88
N ILE A 409 -14.94 -13.96 -13.90
CA ILE A 409 -15.29 -14.83 -12.76
C ILE A 409 -15.96 -16.12 -13.27
N SER A 410 -16.94 -15.99 -14.16
CA SER A 410 -17.65 -17.12 -14.78
C SER A 410 -16.69 -18.04 -15.56
N LYS A 411 -15.85 -17.48 -16.44
CA LYS A 411 -14.80 -18.22 -17.17
C LYS A 411 -13.84 -18.97 -16.24
N SER A 412 -13.64 -18.46 -15.03
CA SER A 412 -12.77 -19.07 -14.03
C SER A 412 -13.42 -20.20 -13.25
N LYS A 413 -14.63 -20.66 -13.64
CA LYS A 413 -15.39 -21.74 -12.99
C LYS A 413 -15.67 -21.46 -11.51
N ILE A 414 -15.97 -20.20 -11.19
CA ILE A 414 -16.56 -19.81 -9.90
C ILE A 414 -18.07 -19.77 -10.12
N GLU A 415 -18.82 -20.33 -9.17
CA GLU A 415 -20.28 -20.39 -9.27
C GLU A 415 -20.90 -18.99 -9.35
N ASN A 416 -22.04 -18.89 -10.03
CA ASN A 416 -22.77 -17.63 -10.12
C ASN A 416 -23.43 -17.32 -8.79
N PHE A 417 -23.01 -16.21 -8.16
CA PHE A 417 -23.55 -15.71 -6.89
C PHE A 417 -24.44 -14.48 -7.08
N MET A 418 -24.66 -14.01 -8.31
CA MET A 418 -25.35 -12.73 -8.55
C MET A 418 -26.82 -12.72 -8.12
N GLN A 419 -27.47 -13.88 -8.09
CA GLN A 419 -28.84 -14.05 -7.60
C GLN A 419 -28.95 -13.95 -6.07
N ASP A 420 -27.84 -14.15 -5.37
CA ASP A 420 -27.72 -14.18 -3.90
C ASP A 420 -27.21 -12.84 -3.35
N VAL A 421 -27.14 -11.79 -4.19
CA VAL A 421 -26.59 -10.48 -3.83
C VAL A 421 -27.58 -9.66 -3.03
N GLU A 422 -27.18 -9.28 -1.83
CA GLU A 422 -27.91 -8.35 -0.95
C GLU A 422 -27.67 -6.89 -1.33
N PHE A 423 -26.42 -6.55 -1.66
CA PHE A 423 -26.03 -5.25 -2.22
C PHE A 423 -24.63 -5.28 -2.82
N ILE A 424 -24.35 -4.29 -3.66
CA ILE A 424 -23.02 -4.01 -4.20
C ILE A 424 -22.70 -2.54 -3.96
N GLU A 425 -21.52 -2.26 -3.40
CA GLU A 425 -20.94 -0.91 -3.36
C GLU A 425 -19.75 -0.85 -4.30
N TYR A 426 -19.67 0.21 -5.11
CA TYR A 426 -18.58 0.40 -6.06
C TYR A 426 -17.58 1.42 -5.54
N ILE A 427 -16.29 1.12 -5.70
CA ILE A 427 -15.20 2.09 -5.53
C ILE A 427 -14.49 2.21 -6.87
N THR A 428 -14.58 3.40 -7.46
CA THR A 428 -13.95 3.72 -8.74
C THR A 428 -12.65 4.52 -8.52
N PRO A 429 -11.83 4.72 -9.56
CA PRO A 429 -10.72 5.67 -9.51
C PRO A 429 -11.15 7.06 -9.00
N ASN A 430 -12.34 7.56 -9.38
CA ASN A 430 -12.85 8.84 -8.89
C ASN A 430 -13.18 8.79 -7.39
N THR A 431 -13.74 7.68 -6.89
CA THR A 431 -13.99 7.50 -5.45
C THR A 431 -12.68 7.52 -4.65
N LEU A 432 -11.61 6.90 -5.16
CA LEU A 432 -10.29 6.90 -4.52
C LEU A 432 -9.66 8.31 -4.50
N GLU A 433 -9.77 9.04 -5.61
CA GLU A 433 -9.31 10.42 -5.71
C GLU A 433 -10.03 11.31 -4.70
N GLU A 434 -11.37 11.25 -4.69
CA GLU A 434 -12.20 12.04 -3.81
C GLU A 434 -11.97 11.70 -2.33
N LYS A 435 -11.95 10.42 -1.93
CA LYS A 435 -11.84 10.06 -0.52
C LYS A 435 -10.45 10.28 0.06
N TYR A 436 -9.40 10.05 -0.74
CA TYR A 436 -8.03 9.95 -0.22
C TYR A 436 -7.06 10.97 -0.80
N ASN A 437 -7.54 11.96 -1.58
CA ASN A 437 -6.69 12.90 -2.32
C ASN A 437 -5.62 12.17 -3.13
N ALA A 438 -5.98 11.01 -3.70
CA ALA A 438 -5.10 10.19 -4.53
C ALA A 438 -5.15 10.71 -5.97
N PRO A 439 -4.07 11.29 -6.53
CA PRO A 439 -4.11 11.87 -7.87
C PRO A 439 -4.66 10.88 -8.91
N TYR A 440 -5.78 11.24 -9.54
CA TYR A 440 -6.50 10.44 -10.56
C TYR A 440 -6.86 9.01 -10.12
N GLY A 441 -7.01 8.82 -8.81
CA GLY A 441 -7.34 7.53 -8.22
C GLY A 441 -6.17 6.55 -8.10
N SER A 442 -4.92 6.99 -8.32
CA SER A 442 -3.75 6.11 -8.22
C SER A 442 -3.61 5.47 -6.82
N ILE A 443 -3.49 4.14 -6.78
CA ILE A 443 -3.44 3.40 -5.50
C ILE A 443 -2.09 3.60 -4.82
N TYR A 444 -1.00 3.64 -5.58
CA TYR A 444 0.37 3.64 -5.05
C TYR A 444 1.13 4.95 -5.30
N GLY A 445 0.43 6.03 -5.68
CA GLY A 445 1.06 7.31 -6.02
C GLY A 445 1.91 7.17 -7.29
N GLN A 446 3.16 7.63 -7.25
CA GLN A 446 4.05 7.56 -8.42
C GLN A 446 4.45 6.12 -8.81
N ILE A 447 4.55 5.86 -10.11
CA ILE A 447 4.87 4.55 -10.68
C ILE A 447 6.35 4.19 -10.57
N SER A 448 6.66 2.89 -10.45
CA SER A 448 8.03 2.35 -10.46
C SER A 448 8.38 1.76 -11.84
N HIS A 449 8.52 2.60 -12.86
CA HIS A 449 8.96 2.17 -14.19
C HIS A 449 10.41 2.57 -14.47
N GLY A 450 11.21 1.58 -14.86
CA GLY A 450 12.64 1.75 -15.07
C GLY A 450 13.45 2.03 -13.79
N TRP A 451 14.77 1.89 -13.90
CA TRP A 451 15.71 2.03 -12.80
C TRP A 451 15.62 3.42 -12.14
N LYS A 452 15.67 4.50 -12.92
CA LYS A 452 15.67 5.87 -12.40
C LYS A 452 14.45 6.17 -11.52
N LYS A 453 13.22 5.83 -11.95
CA LYS A 453 11.99 6.14 -11.19
C LYS A 453 11.81 5.23 -9.96
N THR A 454 12.41 4.04 -9.96
CA THR A 454 12.38 3.13 -8.81
C THR A 454 13.20 3.68 -7.63
N PHE A 455 14.33 4.35 -7.89
CA PHE A 455 15.21 4.89 -6.86
C PHE A 455 15.07 6.40 -6.61
N LEU A 456 14.61 7.19 -7.59
CA LEU A 456 14.41 8.65 -7.46
C LEU A 456 12.98 8.99 -7.01
N ARG A 457 12.59 8.49 -5.83
CA ARG A 457 11.32 8.87 -5.20
C ARG A 457 11.36 10.34 -4.73
N PRO A 458 10.20 11.02 -4.62
CA PRO A 458 10.13 12.32 -4.00
C PRO A 458 10.81 12.34 -2.62
N ASN A 459 11.48 13.46 -2.36
CA ASN A 459 12.22 13.69 -1.13
C ASN A 459 11.28 13.70 0.08
N MET A 460 11.73 13.15 1.21
CA MET A 460 10.95 13.14 2.47
C MET A 460 11.00 14.50 3.20
N LYS A 461 11.93 15.37 2.80
CA LYS A 461 12.03 16.77 3.21
C LYS A 461 11.90 17.64 1.96
N ASP A 462 11.11 18.70 2.03
CA ASP A 462 11.01 19.64 0.93
C ASP A 462 12.36 20.34 0.70
N LYS A 463 12.77 20.47 -0.57
CA LYS A 463 14.06 21.08 -0.94
C LYS A 463 14.03 22.60 -0.86
N ASN A 464 12.86 23.20 -1.02
CA ASN A 464 12.68 24.63 -1.20
C ASN A 464 12.03 25.29 0.02
N ILE A 465 11.31 24.52 0.84
CA ILE A 465 10.53 25.04 1.97
C ILE A 465 10.98 24.36 3.27
N GLU A 466 11.62 25.13 4.14
CA GLU A 466 12.01 24.70 5.48
C GLU A 466 10.77 24.37 6.33
N GLY A 467 10.87 23.29 7.10
CA GLY A 467 9.80 22.81 7.99
C GLY A 467 8.78 21.89 7.31
N VAL A 468 8.88 21.64 6.01
CA VAL A 468 7.95 20.73 5.30
C VAL A 468 8.58 19.35 5.09
N TYR A 469 7.83 18.33 5.51
CA TYR A 469 8.20 16.93 5.38
C TYR A 469 7.06 16.12 4.76
N TYR A 470 7.39 14.95 4.21
CA TYR A 470 6.45 14.07 3.55
C TYR A 470 6.61 12.63 4.03
N VAL A 471 5.49 11.92 4.13
CA VAL A 471 5.45 10.51 4.52
C VAL A 471 4.41 9.73 3.73
N GLY A 472 4.68 8.45 3.47
CA GLY A 472 3.72 7.52 2.89
C GLY A 472 4.08 7.04 1.49
N GLY A 473 3.10 6.46 0.79
CA GLY A 473 3.34 5.67 -0.42
C GLY A 473 3.86 6.46 -1.63
N GLY A 474 3.64 7.78 -1.66
CA GLY A 474 4.15 8.67 -2.70
C GLY A 474 5.61 9.11 -2.50
N THR A 475 6.25 8.69 -1.41
CA THR A 475 7.60 9.12 -1.02
C THR A 475 8.50 7.93 -0.71
N HIS A 476 9.78 8.16 -0.40
CA HIS A 476 10.68 7.11 0.03
C HIS A 476 10.17 6.39 1.31
N PRO A 477 10.29 5.04 1.41
CA PRO A 477 10.87 4.11 0.42
C PRO A 477 9.90 3.69 -0.69
N GLY A 478 8.58 3.86 -0.50
CA GLY A 478 7.55 3.54 -1.49
C GLY A 478 6.20 3.16 -0.88
N GLY A 479 5.33 2.59 -1.72
CA GLY A 479 4.00 2.10 -1.35
C GLY A 479 3.99 0.73 -0.67
N GLY A 480 2.84 0.37 -0.10
CA GLY A 480 2.63 -0.86 0.68
C GLY A 480 2.63 -0.59 2.18
N THR A 481 1.75 -1.28 2.92
CA THR A 481 1.52 -0.99 4.34
C THR A 481 2.78 -1.05 5.22
N PRO A 482 3.70 -2.02 5.09
CA PRO A 482 4.88 -2.07 5.94
C PRO A 482 5.91 -1.00 5.54
N ILE A 483 6.00 -0.70 4.25
CA ILE A 483 6.94 0.30 3.71
C ILE A 483 6.52 1.72 4.13
N VAL A 484 5.21 1.99 4.21
CA VAL A 484 4.67 3.23 4.74
C VAL A 484 5.01 3.44 6.22
N ILE A 485 5.03 2.37 7.04
CA ILE A 485 5.48 2.45 8.43
C ILE A 485 7.00 2.73 8.49
N LYS A 486 7.80 2.11 7.62
CA LYS A 486 9.23 2.44 7.53
C LYS A 486 9.46 3.90 7.11
N SER A 487 8.67 4.41 6.17
CA SER A 487 8.67 5.84 5.78
C SER A 487 8.44 6.73 7.01
N ALA A 488 7.46 6.39 7.85
CA ALA A 488 7.19 7.11 9.09
C ALA A 488 8.37 7.10 10.07
N LYS A 489 9.03 5.96 10.25
CA LYS A 489 10.22 5.85 11.10
C LYS A 489 11.37 6.74 10.59
N ILE A 490 11.66 6.69 9.29
CA ILE A 490 12.74 7.46 8.67
C ILE A 490 12.49 8.97 8.80
N VAL A 491 11.29 9.45 8.46
CA VAL A 491 10.98 10.90 8.53
C VAL A 491 11.00 11.40 9.97
N SER A 492 10.53 10.58 10.93
CA SER A 492 10.55 10.96 12.35
C SER A 492 11.97 11.12 12.88
N ASN A 493 12.88 10.21 12.50
CA ASN A 493 14.30 10.32 12.82
C ASN A 493 14.93 11.57 12.19
N MET A 494 14.61 11.86 10.92
CA MET A 494 15.09 13.07 10.25
C MET A 494 14.63 14.36 10.95
N ILE A 495 13.40 14.38 11.45
CA ILE A 495 12.86 15.53 12.19
C ILE A 495 13.62 15.68 13.52
N ASN A 496 13.77 14.59 14.28
CA ASN A 496 14.47 14.61 15.56
C ASN A 496 15.93 15.08 15.44
N SER A 497 16.69 14.58 14.46
CA SER A 497 18.10 14.96 14.26
C SER A 497 18.32 16.40 13.80
N ASN A 498 17.28 17.09 13.30
CA ASN A 498 17.37 18.51 12.94
C ASN A 498 16.97 19.44 14.12
N ASP A 499 16.57 18.88 15.26
CA ASP A 499 16.20 19.62 16.48
C ASP A 499 17.06 19.26 17.70
N GLU A 500 18.11 18.45 17.48
CA GLU A 500 19.27 18.33 18.37
C GLU A 500 20.29 19.39 17.94
#